data_AF-A0A920RS58-F1
#
_entry.id   AF-A0A920RS58-F1
#
_cell.length_a   1.000
_cell.length_b   1.000
_cell.length_c   1.000
_cell.angle_alpha   90.00
_cell.angle_beta   90.00
_cell.angle_gamma   90.00
#
_symmetry.space_group_name_H-M   'P 1'
#
loop_
_entity.id
_entity.type
_entity.pdbx_description
1 polymer ?
#
loop_
_entity_poly.entity_id
_entity_poly.type
_entity_poly.pdbx_seq_one_letter_code
_entity_poly.pdbx_strand_id
1 'polypeptide(L)'
;MILGLFTFLDREESDLRSVLLNKDFPNFSLSRLDNEDILTKDDLLELPSLLNVWATWCVACLVEHPFLMELKNESRIKIYGLNYKDVSEQGSKTTR
;
A
#
# COMPACT_ATOMS: atom_id res chain seq x y z
N MET A 1 -11.94 -5.67 -37.96
CA MET A 1 -10.86 -6.01 -37.00
C MET A 1 -10.36 -4.79 -36.22
N ILE A 2 -10.25 -3.61 -36.83
CA ILE A 2 -9.83 -2.38 -36.13
C ILE A 2 -10.94 -1.83 -35.20
N LEU A 3 -12.22 -1.92 -35.57
CA LEU A 3 -13.33 -1.46 -34.73
C LEU A 3 -13.43 -2.18 -33.36
N GLY A 4 -13.13 -3.49 -33.33
CA GLY A 4 -13.19 -4.27 -32.08
C GLY A 4 -12.02 -3.99 -31.12
N LEU A 5 -10.91 -3.47 -31.62
CA LEU A 5 -9.75 -3.08 -30.81
C LEU A 5 -10.02 -1.78 -30.04
N PHE A 6 -10.73 -0.83 -30.66
CA PHE A 6 -11.10 0.43 -30.00
C PHE A 6 -12.13 0.22 -28.89
N THR A 7 -13.13 -0.65 -29.09
CA THR A 7 -14.14 -0.96 -28.06
C THR A 7 -13.58 -1.74 -26.87
N PHE A 8 -12.46 -2.46 -27.04
CA PHE A 8 -11.82 -3.18 -25.92
C PHE A 8 -11.01 -2.26 -25.00
N LEU A 9 -10.49 -1.15 -25.53
CA LEU A 9 -9.77 -0.13 -24.77
C LEU A 9 -10.72 0.87 -24.08
N ASP A 10 -11.98 0.94 -24.52
CA ASP A 10 -13.03 1.78 -23.94
C ASP A 10 -13.75 1.05 -22.78
N ARG A 11 -12.98 0.32 -21.95
CA ARG A 11 -13.51 -0.21 -20.69
C ARG A 11 -13.67 0.96 -19.74
N GLU A 12 -14.91 1.41 -19.64
CA GLU A 12 -15.43 2.35 -18.65
C GLU A 12 -14.69 2.14 -17.32
N GLU A 13 -13.90 3.16 -16.97
CA GLU A 13 -13.12 3.24 -15.75
C GLU A 13 -14.15 3.17 -14.62
N SER A 14 -14.24 2.00 -13.96
CA SER A 14 -15.22 1.80 -12.92
C SER A 14 -15.00 2.90 -11.89
N ASP A 15 -15.97 3.80 -11.75
CA ASP A 15 -15.97 4.90 -10.79
C ASP A 15 -15.36 4.41 -9.47
N LEU A 16 -14.10 4.81 -9.20
CA LEU A 16 -13.32 4.41 -8.03
C LEU A 16 -13.89 5.15 -6.82
N ARG A 17 -15.16 4.89 -6.52
CA ARG A 17 -15.81 5.32 -5.29
C ARG A 17 -15.01 4.70 -4.18
N SER A 18 -14.38 5.53 -3.36
CA SER A 18 -13.61 5.04 -2.23
C SER A 18 -14.55 4.31 -1.27
N VAL A 19 -14.54 2.98 -1.38
CA VAL A 19 -15.48 2.05 -0.72
C VAL A 19 -15.36 2.13 0.80
N LEU A 20 -14.28 2.73 1.30
CA LEU A 20 -13.87 2.72 2.70
C LEU A 20 -13.83 4.13 3.34
N LEU A 21 -14.35 5.17 2.69
CA LEU A 21 -14.48 6.48 3.35
C LEU A 21 -15.43 6.39 4.55
N ASN A 22 -15.03 7.03 5.66
CA ASN A 22 -15.78 7.06 6.93
C ASN A 22 -16.11 5.67 7.49
N LYS A 23 -15.34 4.64 7.10
CA LYS A 23 -15.40 3.31 7.73
C LYS A 23 -14.23 3.13 8.66
N ASP A 24 -14.46 2.37 9.72
CA ASP A 24 -13.39 1.99 10.62
C ASP A 24 -12.34 1.14 9.90
N PHE A 25 -11.07 1.35 10.24
CA PHE A 25 -10.01 0.48 9.79
C PHE A 25 -10.27 -0.97 10.28
N PRO A 26 -10.05 -2.01 9.44
CA PRO A 26 -10.33 -3.39 9.83
C PRO A 26 -9.43 -3.85 10.98
N ASN A 27 -9.94 -4.77 11.80
CA ASN A 27 -9.14 -5.41 12.83
C ASN A 27 -8.17 -6.41 12.18
N PHE A 28 -6.93 -6.42 12.63
CA PHE A 28 -5.90 -7.37 12.20
C PHE A 28 -4.91 -7.63 13.34
N SER A 29 -4.15 -8.71 13.21
CA SER A 29 -3.00 -9.05 14.04
C SER A 29 -1.97 -9.71 13.14
N LEU A 30 -0.86 -9.03 12.88
CA LEU A 30 0.16 -9.45 11.92
C LEU A 30 1.55 -9.24 12.52
N SER A 31 2.45 -10.18 12.29
CA SER A 31 3.86 -10.01 12.63
C SER A 31 4.50 -8.95 11.75
N ARG A 32 5.44 -8.19 12.30
CA ARG A 32 6.27 -7.29 11.52
C ARG A 32 7.22 -8.05 10.60
N LEU A 33 7.77 -7.34 9.62
CA LEU A 33 8.73 -7.92 8.67
C LEU A 33 10.17 -7.90 9.22
N ASP A 34 10.48 -6.92 10.07
CA ASP A 34 11.80 -6.68 10.63
C ASP A 34 12.07 -7.41 11.96
N ASN A 35 11.01 -7.81 12.66
CA ASN A 35 11.07 -8.53 13.93
C ASN A 35 9.81 -9.38 14.14
N GLU A 36 9.75 -10.11 15.26
CA GLU A 36 8.61 -10.97 15.60
C GLU A 36 7.50 -10.24 16.38
N ASP A 37 7.58 -8.91 16.54
CA ASP A 37 6.55 -8.15 17.22
C ASP A 37 5.24 -8.20 16.43
N ILE A 38 4.13 -8.22 17.16
CA ILE A 38 2.79 -8.20 16.58
C ILE A 38 2.34 -6.74 16.44
N LEU A 39 1.90 -6.36 15.25
CA LEU A 39 1.16 -5.14 14.99
C LEU A 39 -0.34 -5.43 14.92
N THR A 40 -1.10 -4.48 15.43
CA THR A 40 -2.56 -4.48 15.49
C THR A 40 -3.14 -3.20 14.90
N LYS A 41 -4.46 -3.14 14.81
CA LYS A 41 -5.17 -1.93 14.36
C LYS A 41 -4.81 -0.70 15.19
N ASP A 42 -4.69 -0.85 16.51
CA ASP A 42 -4.51 0.30 17.42
C ASP A 42 -3.18 1.02 17.17
N ASP A 43 -2.17 0.29 16.69
CA ASP A 43 -0.86 0.85 16.30
C ASP A 43 -0.96 1.82 15.10
N LEU A 44 -2.01 1.72 14.27
CA LEU A 44 -2.22 2.57 13.08
C LEU A 44 -3.17 3.74 13.32
N LEU A 45 -3.84 3.79 14.48
CA LEU A 45 -4.83 4.83 14.80
C LEU A 45 -4.21 6.16 15.26
N GLU A 46 -2.88 6.23 15.35
CA GLU A 46 -2.15 7.49 15.55
C GLU A 46 -2.22 8.37 14.30
N LEU A 47 -3.23 9.23 14.24
CA LEU A 47 -3.49 10.12 13.10
C LEU A 47 -2.66 11.43 13.16
N PRO A 48 -2.24 11.97 12.00
CA PRO A 48 -2.43 11.42 10.65
C PRO A 48 -1.44 10.29 10.34
N SER A 49 -1.97 9.18 9.81
CA SER A 49 -1.19 8.04 9.34
C SER A 49 -1.49 7.75 7.86
N LEU A 50 -0.47 7.23 7.17
CA LEU A 50 -0.54 6.76 5.79
C LEU A 50 -0.20 5.28 5.76
N LEU A 51 -1.05 4.46 5.15
CA LEU A 51 -0.77 3.06 4.87
C LEU A 51 -0.47 2.88 3.38
N ASN A 52 0.75 2.47 3.06
CA ASN A 52 1.16 2.13 1.71
C ASN A 52 1.12 0.60 1.53
N VAL A 53 0.46 0.13 0.48
CA VAL A 53 0.42 -1.30 0.12
C VAL A 53 1.44 -1.55 -0.97
N TRP A 54 2.42 -2.40 -0.70
CA TRP A 54 3.54 -2.63 -1.61
C TRP A 54 3.91 -4.11 -1.70
N ALA A 55 4.73 -4.42 -2.70
CA ALA A 55 5.37 -5.73 -2.86
C ALA A 55 6.62 -5.58 -3.73
N THR A 56 7.57 -6.51 -3.63
CA THR A 56 8.80 -6.52 -4.46
C THR A 56 8.51 -6.68 -5.96
N TRP A 57 7.42 -7.34 -6.33
CA TRP A 57 6.99 -7.49 -7.72
C TRP A 57 6.22 -6.26 -8.27
N CYS A 58 5.96 -5.26 -7.43
CA CYS A 58 5.23 -4.06 -7.80
C CYS A 58 6.17 -2.97 -8.35
N VAL A 59 6.22 -2.83 -9.68
CA VAL A 59 7.05 -1.81 -10.35
C VAL A 59 6.63 -0.38 -9.98
N ALA A 60 5.31 -0.13 -9.85
CA ALA A 60 4.81 1.18 -9.44
C ALA A 60 5.32 1.58 -8.05
N CYS A 61 5.42 0.62 -7.14
CA CYS A 61 5.90 0.84 -5.78
C CYS A 61 7.37 1.27 -5.76
N LEU A 62 8.19 0.77 -6.70
CA LEU A 62 9.59 1.22 -6.86
C LEU A 62 9.67 2.68 -7.29
N VAL A 63 8.76 3.11 -8.18
CA VAL A 63 8.69 4.50 -8.66
C VAL A 63 8.16 5.43 -7.57
N GLU A 64 7.23 4.97 -6.73
CA GLU A 64 6.64 5.73 -5.64
C GLU A 64 7.58 5.89 -4.43
N HIS A 65 8.47 4.91 -4.22
CA HIS A 65 9.31 4.83 -3.01
C HIS A 65 10.11 6.12 -2.69
N PRO A 66 10.80 6.78 -3.65
CA PRO A 66 11.54 8.01 -3.34
C PRO A 66 10.65 9.12 -2.77
N PHE A 67 9.42 9.26 -3.29
CA PHE A 67 8.46 10.24 -2.80
C PHE A 67 7.97 9.90 -1.39
N LEU A 68 7.72 8.63 -1.09
CA LEU A 68 7.34 8.22 0.27
C LEU A 68 8.45 8.50 1.28
N MET A 69 9.71 8.36 0.87
CA MET A 69 10.87 8.67 1.72
C MET A 69 11.04 10.17 1.94
N GLU A 70 10.80 10.98 0.92
CA GLU A 70 10.73 12.45 1.04
C GLU A 70 9.59 12.85 2.01
N LEU A 71 8.39 12.32 1.80
CA LEU A 71 7.23 12.58 2.66
C LEU A 71 7.49 12.18 4.12
N LYS A 72 8.16 11.05 4.35
CA LYS A 72 8.57 10.60 5.69
C LYS A 72 9.51 11.60 6.37
N ASN A 73 10.40 12.25 5.61
CA ASN A 73 11.37 13.19 6.15
C ASN A 73 10.80 14.59 6.36
N GLU A 74 9.88 15.02 5.49
CA GLU A 74 9.36 16.39 5.47
C GLU A 74 8.06 16.57 6.27
N SER A 75 7.31 15.49 6.48
CA SER A 75 6.02 15.54 7.15
C SER A 75 6.04 14.86 8.52
N ARG A 76 5.02 15.15 9.32
CA ARG A 76 4.76 14.45 10.59
C ARG A 76 3.87 13.21 10.40
N ILE A 77 3.60 12.80 9.17
CA ILE A 77 2.71 11.68 8.86
C ILE A 77 3.44 10.38 9.15
N LYS A 78 2.85 9.51 9.98
CA LYS A 78 3.37 8.17 10.19
C LYS A 78 3.06 7.29 8.99
N ILE A 79 4.08 6.74 8.34
CA ILE A 79 3.92 5.87 7.18
C ILE A 79 4.12 4.41 7.59
N TYR A 80 3.12 3.58 7.30
CA TYR A 80 3.12 2.13 7.52
C TYR A 80 3.13 1.43 6.16
N GLY A 81 3.91 0.36 6.03
CA GLY A 81 3.98 -0.45 4.81
C GLY A 81 3.31 -1.81 5.01
N LEU A 82 2.27 -2.11 4.22
CA LEU A 82 1.68 -3.44 4.13
C LEU A 82 2.30 -4.20 2.95
N ASN A 83 3.17 -5.15 3.27
CA ASN A 83 3.68 -6.08 2.27
C ASN A 83 2.56 -7.07 1.87
N TYR A 84 2.07 -6.95 0.63
CA TYR A 84 0.88 -7.66 0.18
C TYR A 84 1.23 -8.78 -0.81
N LYS A 85 0.96 -10.03 -0.39
CA LYS A 85 1.17 -11.24 -1.20
C LYS A 85 2.56 -11.29 -1.83
N ASP A 86 3.56 -10.79 -1.11
CA ASP A 86 4.95 -11.00 -1.49
C ASP A 86 5.40 -12.37 -1.00
N VAL A 87 6.13 -13.07 -1.86
CA VAL A 87 6.67 -14.40 -1.59
C VAL A 87 8.19 -14.41 -1.66
N SER A 88 8.80 -13.27 -1.97
CA SER A 88 10.24 -13.16 -2.05
C SER A 88 10.86 -12.98 -0.66
N GLU A 89 12.02 -13.60 -0.42
CA GLU A 89 12.83 -13.29 0.78
C GLU A 89 13.26 -11.81 0.83
N GLN A 90 13.24 -11.11 -0.30
CA GLN A 90 13.55 -9.69 -0.39
C GLN A 90 12.49 -8.83 0.31
N GLY A 91 11.22 -9.25 0.31
CA GLY A 91 10.14 -8.60 1.06
C GLY A 91 10.39 -8.57 2.57
N SER A 92 11.05 -9.60 3.11
CA SER A 92 11.48 -9.70 4.52
C SER A 92 12.71 -8.82 4.84
N LYS A 93 13.52 -8.46 3.84
CA LYS A 93 14.77 -7.70 4.02
C LYS A 93 14.63 -6.21 3.69
N THR A 94 13.52 -5.83 3.06
CA THR A 94 13.27 -4.45 2.60
C THR A 94 12.59 -3.67 3.71
N THR A 95 13.34 -3.42 4.78
CA THR A 95 13.02 -2.43 5.79
C THR A 95 13.95 -1.24 5.56
N ARG A 96 13.53 -0.29 4.71
CA ARG A 96 14.13 1.05 4.63
C ARG A 96 13.02 2.09 4.51
#